data_AF-A0A5K1GLD3-F1
#
_entry.id   AF-A0A5K1GLD3-F1
#
_cell.length_a   1.000
_cell.length_b   1.000
_cell.length_c   1.000
_cell.angle_alpha   90.00
_cell.angle_beta   90.00
_cell.angle_gamma   90.00
#
_symmetry.space_group_name_H-M   'P 1'
#
loop_
_entity.id
_entity.type
_entity.pdbx_description
1 polymer ?
#
loop_
_entity_poly.entity_id
_entity_poly.type
_entity_poly.pdbx_seq_one_letter_code
_entity_poly.pdbx_strand_id
1 'polypeptide(L)'
;YQLCAAASTLTDYKLVSAKDAAVLPNVTAEECQNPDALTAEVVQGRILICSFSAGFFQRNATIYAVLRTASKLGAMGFVLVANPLYGDFTADPVPFSIPGIMIPRVSDAQ
;
A
#
# COMPACT_ATOMS: atom_id res chain seq x y z
N TYR A 1 -22.74 14.16 -28.32
CA TYR A 1 -22.60 13.90 -26.88
C TYR A 1 -22.54 12.39 -26.67
N GLN A 2 -21.34 11.83 -26.68
CA GLN A 2 -21.14 10.38 -26.50
C GLN A 2 -21.10 10.11 -25.00
N LEU A 3 -22.13 9.45 -24.47
CA LEU A 3 -22.15 8.93 -23.11
C LEU A 3 -21.07 7.83 -23.03
N CYS A 4 -20.06 8.04 -22.19
CA CYS A 4 -19.16 6.98 -21.78
C CYS A 4 -19.97 6.03 -20.89
N ALA A 5 -20.51 4.97 -21.47
CA ALA A 5 -21.04 3.86 -20.70
C ALA A 5 -19.86 3.16 -20.04
N ALA A 6 -19.54 3.54 -18.80
CA ALA A 6 -18.71 2.72 -17.94
C ALA A 6 -19.53 1.46 -17.65
N ALA A 7 -19.26 0.39 -18.40
CA ALA A 7 -19.58 -0.95 -17.95
C ALA A 7 -18.70 -1.20 -16.72
N SER A 8 -19.20 -0.80 -15.54
CA SER A 8 -18.60 -1.16 -14.27
C SER A 8 -18.83 -2.65 -14.06
N THR A 9 -17.98 -3.48 -14.66
CA THR A 9 -17.80 -4.84 -14.14
C THR A 9 -17.28 -4.67 -12.73
N LEU A 10 -18.11 -4.97 -11.73
CA LEU A 10 -17.71 -4.96 -10.32
C LEU A 10 -16.52 -5.90 -10.19
N THR A 11 -15.31 -5.34 -10.19
CA THR A 11 -14.08 -6.11 -10.22
C THR A 11 -13.63 -6.22 -8.77
N ASP A 12 -13.82 -7.39 -8.18
CA ASP A 12 -13.35 -7.65 -6.83
C ASP A 12 -11.83 -7.76 -6.85
N TYR A 13 -11.15 -6.72 -6.37
CA TYR A 13 -9.71 -6.79 -6.16
C TYR A 13 -9.42 -7.49 -4.85
N LYS A 14 -8.62 -8.56 -4.91
CA LYS A 14 -8.11 -9.21 -3.69
C LYS A 14 -7.16 -8.27 -2.96
N LEU A 15 -7.24 -8.27 -1.64
CA LEU A 15 -6.28 -7.61 -0.78
C LEU A 15 -5.13 -8.56 -0.45
N VAL A 16 -3.94 -8.01 -0.21
CA VAL A 16 -2.82 -8.76 0.35
C VAL A 16 -2.02 -7.87 1.28
N SER A 17 -1.73 -8.35 2.49
CA SER A 17 -0.83 -7.64 3.38
C SER A 17 0.61 -7.80 2.91
N ALA A 18 1.41 -6.74 3.01
CA ALA A 18 2.83 -6.82 2.69
C ALA A 18 3.57 -7.84 3.57
N LYS A 19 3.05 -8.11 4.78
CA LYS A 19 3.52 -9.20 5.65
C LYS A 19 3.33 -10.58 5.02
N ASP A 20 2.14 -10.85 4.46
CA ASP A 20 1.83 -12.13 3.82
C ASP A 20 2.52 -12.29 2.47
N ALA A 21 2.93 -11.18 1.85
CA ALA A 21 3.69 -11.17 0.60
C ALA A 21 5.21 -11.14 0.82
N ALA A 22 5.71 -11.14 2.05
CA ALA A 22 7.13 -10.98 2.34
C ALA A 22 7.94 -12.22 1.89
N VAL A 23 9.06 -11.99 1.18
CA VAL A 23 9.96 -13.07 0.72
C VAL A 23 10.63 -13.79 1.90
N LEU A 24 10.94 -13.04 2.95
CA LEU A 24 11.46 -13.54 4.22
C LEU A 24 10.60 -12.97 5.35
N PRO A 25 10.45 -13.68 6.48
CA PRO A 25 9.78 -13.14 7.65
C PRO A 25 10.60 -11.98 8.22
N ASN A 26 10.34 -10.77 7.72
CA ASN A 26 11.03 -9.55 8.10
C ASN A 26 10.02 -8.40 8.24
N VAL A 27 10.12 -7.70 9.36
CA VAL A 27 9.29 -6.56 9.76
C VAL A 27 9.37 -5.40 8.76
N THR A 28 10.47 -5.28 8.01
CA THR A 28 10.66 -4.15 7.08
C THR A 28 9.88 -4.28 5.77
N ALA A 29 9.36 -5.46 5.44
CA ALA A 29 8.52 -5.66 4.25
C ALA A 29 7.17 -4.95 4.40
N GLU A 30 6.67 -4.82 5.63
CA GLU A 30 5.35 -4.25 5.94
C GLU A 30 5.21 -2.80 5.45
N GLU A 31 6.31 -2.05 5.34
CA GLU A 31 6.29 -0.65 4.89
C GLU A 31 6.28 -0.48 3.37
N CYS A 32 6.37 -1.58 2.60
CA CYS A 32 6.41 -1.58 1.13
C CYS A 32 7.50 -0.66 0.52
N GLN A 33 8.61 -0.47 1.21
CA GLN A 33 9.67 0.44 0.76
C GLN A 33 10.58 -0.17 -0.31
N ASN A 34 10.69 -1.50 -0.32
CA ASN A 34 11.56 -2.24 -1.22
C ASN A 34 10.76 -3.34 -1.95
N PRO A 35 10.65 -3.28 -3.29
CA PRO A 35 9.95 -4.30 -4.06
C PRO A 35 10.59 -5.68 -3.94
N ASP A 36 11.91 -5.76 -3.74
CA ASP A 36 12.62 -7.03 -3.69
C ASP A 36 12.40 -7.74 -2.34
N ALA A 37 11.74 -7.08 -1.37
CA ALA A 37 11.31 -7.69 -0.11
C ALA A 37 9.95 -8.41 -0.22
N LEU A 38 9.26 -8.31 -1.36
CA LEU A 38 7.93 -8.86 -1.59
C LEU A 38 7.93 -9.84 -2.79
N THR A 39 7.17 -10.92 -2.68
CA THR A 39 6.96 -11.89 -3.75
C THR A 39 6.00 -11.30 -4.79
N ALA A 40 6.50 -11.02 -6.00
CA ALA A 40 5.74 -10.31 -7.04
C ALA A 40 4.45 -11.04 -7.44
N GLU A 41 4.48 -12.37 -7.54
CA GLU A 41 3.33 -13.20 -7.92
C GLU A 41 2.19 -13.13 -6.89
N VAL A 42 2.52 -12.80 -5.63
CA VAL A 42 1.57 -12.63 -4.54
C VAL A 42 0.92 -11.25 -4.58
N VAL A 43 1.64 -10.23 -5.07
CA VAL A 43 1.20 -8.83 -5.11
C VAL A 43 0.48 -8.47 -6.42
N GLN A 44 0.89 -9.05 -7.55
CA GLN A 44 0.40 -8.69 -8.87
C GLN A 44 -1.12 -8.83 -8.97
N GLY A 45 -1.79 -7.78 -9.51
CA GLY A 45 -3.24 -7.77 -9.69
C GLY A 45 -4.06 -7.59 -8.41
N ARG A 46 -3.41 -7.32 -7.27
CA ARG A 46 -4.04 -7.14 -5.95
C ARG A 46 -3.85 -5.72 -5.43
N ILE A 47 -4.60 -5.38 -4.39
CA ILE A 47 -4.35 -4.16 -3.61
C ILE A 47 -3.39 -4.52 -2.48
N LEU A 48 -2.24 -3.85 -2.46
CA LEU A 48 -1.17 -4.09 -1.48
C LEU A 48 -1.40 -3.26 -0.22
N ILE A 49 -1.50 -3.91 0.94
CA ILE A 49 -1.64 -3.24 2.24
C ILE A 49 -0.26 -3.08 2.88
N CYS A 50 0.11 -1.84 3.12
CA CYS A 50 1.33 -1.39 3.75
C CYS A 50 1.03 -0.81 5.14
N SER A 51 1.98 -0.90 6.06
CA SER A 51 1.88 -0.36 7.42
C SER A 51 2.79 0.86 7.58
N PHE A 52 2.29 1.88 8.27
CA PHE A 52 3.13 2.90 8.88
C PHE A 52 3.97 2.23 9.99
N SER A 53 5.29 2.40 9.99
CA SER A 53 6.15 1.78 11.02
C SER A 53 7.42 2.60 11.28
N ALA A 54 8.46 1.98 11.87
CA ALA A 54 9.71 2.64 12.28
C ALA A 54 10.34 3.49 11.17
N GLY A 55 10.37 3.02 9.93
CA GLY A 55 10.95 3.75 8.81
C GLY A 55 10.19 5.04 8.55
N PHE A 56 8.85 5.02 8.59
CA PHE A 56 8.06 6.25 8.41
C PHE A 56 8.21 7.19 9.61
N PHE A 57 8.15 6.65 10.83
CA PHE A 57 8.33 7.42 12.07
C PHE A 57 9.70 8.12 12.13
N GLN A 58 10.75 7.44 11.66
CA GLN A 58 12.12 7.96 11.60
C GLN A 58 12.42 8.75 10.31
N ARG A 59 11.43 8.94 9.42
CA ARG A 59 11.56 9.66 8.14
C ARG A 59 12.52 9.01 7.13
N ASN A 60 12.76 7.71 7.26
CA ASN A 60 13.52 6.89 6.31
C ASN A 60 12.63 6.24 5.24
N ALA A 61 11.32 6.13 5.50
CA ALA A 61 10.32 5.63 4.57
C ALA A 61 9.48 6.77 3.96
N THR A 62 9.02 6.57 2.73
CA THR A 62 8.23 7.58 1.99
C THR A 62 7.07 6.96 1.24
N ILE A 63 6.01 7.73 1.02
CA ILE A 63 4.89 7.34 0.16
C ILE A 63 5.35 7.13 -1.28
N TYR A 64 6.31 7.93 -1.77
CA TYR A 64 6.86 7.75 -3.11
C TYR A 64 7.52 6.38 -3.30
N ALA A 65 8.20 5.85 -2.27
CA ALA A 65 8.75 4.51 -2.32
C ALA A 65 7.63 3.45 -2.33
N VAL A 66 6.56 3.61 -1.54
CA VAL A 66 5.38 2.75 -1.61
C VAL A 66 4.78 2.72 -3.02
N LEU A 67 4.56 3.89 -3.62
CA LEU A 67 4.01 4.03 -4.96
C LEU A 67 4.89 3.33 -6.01
N ARG A 68 6.22 3.53 -5.94
CA ARG A 68 7.17 2.86 -6.85
C ARG A 68 7.16 1.35 -6.66
N THR A 69 7.18 0.87 -5.41
CA THR A 69 7.15 -0.57 -5.10
C THR A 69 5.87 -1.21 -5.63
N ALA A 70 4.71 -0.66 -5.27
CA ALA A 70 3.42 -1.17 -5.69
C ALA A 70 3.27 -1.17 -7.22
N SER A 71 3.71 -0.10 -7.89
CA SER A 71 3.71 -0.03 -9.35
C SER A 71 4.66 -1.05 -9.99
N LYS A 72 5.89 -1.20 -9.47
CA LYS A 72 6.88 -2.18 -9.99
C LYS A 72 6.39 -3.62 -9.85
N LEU A 73 5.65 -3.93 -8.78
CA LEU A 73 5.09 -5.26 -8.52
C LEU A 73 3.74 -5.51 -9.22
N GLY A 74 3.22 -4.53 -9.97
CA GLY A 74 1.95 -4.67 -10.68
C GLY A 74 0.73 -4.73 -9.76
N ALA A 75 0.78 -4.07 -8.60
CA ALA A 75 -0.39 -3.89 -7.74
C ALA A 75 -1.44 -3.00 -8.43
N MET A 76 -2.72 -3.29 -8.21
CA MET A 76 -3.83 -2.49 -8.74
C MET A 76 -4.08 -1.21 -7.92
N GLY A 77 -3.51 -1.16 -6.72
CA GLY A 77 -3.54 -0.03 -5.81
C GLY A 77 -2.85 -0.37 -4.51
N PHE A 78 -2.86 0.56 -3.56
CA PHE A 78 -2.30 0.34 -2.23
C PHE A 78 -3.19 0.90 -1.12
N VAL A 79 -2.99 0.38 0.08
CA VAL A 79 -3.51 0.97 1.32
C VAL A 79 -2.33 1.20 2.25
N LEU A 80 -2.18 2.40 2.81
CA LEU A 80 -1.25 2.64 3.92
C LEU A 80 -2.05 2.81 5.21
N VAL A 81 -1.80 1.94 6.18
CA VAL A 81 -2.56 1.84 7.43
C VAL A 81 -1.71 2.27 8.62
N ALA A 82 -2.30 3.02 9.55
CA ALA A 82 -1.67 3.39 10.80
C ALA A 82 -1.40 2.15 11.65
N ASN A 83 -0.27 2.14 12.35
CA ASN A 83 0.11 1.04 13.22
C ASN A 83 -0.01 1.47 14.68
N PRO A 84 -0.78 0.76 15.53
CA PRO A 84 -0.94 1.10 16.94
C PRO A 84 0.37 1.28 17.71
N LEU A 85 1.45 0.60 17.30
CA LEU A 85 2.76 0.72 17.95
C LEU A 85 3.45 2.06 17.69
N TYR A 86 3.09 2.74 16.60
CA TYR A 86 3.70 4.02 16.18
C TYR A 86 2.71 5.19 16.22
N GLY A 87 1.42 4.91 16.37
CA GLY A 87 0.35 5.91 16.47
C GLY A 87 -0.16 6.38 15.11
N ASP A 88 -0.88 7.50 15.16
CA ASP A 88 -1.44 8.16 13.98
C ASP A 88 -0.33 8.81 13.14
N PHE A 89 -0.56 8.94 11.83
CA PHE A 89 0.34 9.67 10.94
C PHE A 89 -0.39 10.74 10.15
N THR A 90 0.31 11.82 9.82
CA THR A 90 -0.21 12.83 8.88
C THR A 90 0.31 12.50 7.49
N ALA A 91 -0.61 12.35 6.54
CA ALA A 91 -0.27 12.17 5.14
C ALA A 91 -0.01 13.52 4.48
N ASP A 92 1.18 13.70 3.92
CA ASP A 92 1.42 14.81 3.01
C ASP A 92 0.54 14.62 1.75
N PRO A 93 -0.05 15.69 1.19
CA PRO A 93 -0.82 15.60 -0.04
C PRO A 93 0.14 15.36 -1.22
N VAL A 94 0.32 14.09 -1.58
CA VAL A 94 1.14 13.65 -2.72
C VAL A 94 0.28 13.08 -3.84
N PRO A 95 0.54 13.43 -5.12
CA PRO A 95 -0.14 12.80 -6.24
C PRO A 95 0.18 11.31 -6.30
N PHE A 96 -0.84 10.45 -6.33
CA PHE A 96 -0.62 9.02 -6.49
C PHE A 96 -0.62 8.63 -7.96
N SER A 97 0.42 7.91 -8.39
CA SER A 97 0.52 7.33 -9.73
C SER A 97 -0.33 6.08 -9.94
N ILE A 98 -0.84 5.49 -8.85
CA ILE A 98 -1.78 4.36 -8.82
C ILE A 98 -2.86 4.64 -7.77
N PRO A 99 -4.05 4.01 -7.84
CA PRO A 99 -5.08 4.17 -6.81
C PRO A 99 -4.54 3.88 -5.39
N GLY A 100 -4.93 4.70 -4.41
CA GLY A 100 -4.41 4.60 -3.05
C GLY A 100 -5.39 5.05 -1.99
N ILE A 101 -5.37 4.39 -0.84
CA ILE A 101 -6.10 4.76 0.37
C ILE A 101 -5.08 4.96 1.49
N MET A 102 -5.24 6.01 2.29
CA MET A 102 -4.51 6.17 3.54
C MET A 102 -5.49 6.12 4.70
N ILE A 103 -5.18 5.31 5.71
CA ILE A 103 -5.93 5.20 6.97
C ILE A 103 -5.02 5.76 8.08
N PRO A 104 -4.98 7.10 8.26
CA PRO A 104 -3.98 7.76 9.09
C PRO A 104 -4.21 7.62 10.59
N ARG A 105 -5.44 7.28 11.01
CA ARG A 105 -5.81 7.14 12.42
C ARG A 105 -5.89 5.68 12.80
N VAL A 106 -5.26 5.30 13.91
CA VAL A 106 -5.31 3.95 14.45
C VAL A 106 -6.77 3.54 14.74
N SER A 107 -7.61 4.48 15.17
CA SER A 107 -9.04 4.25 15.43
C SER A 107 -9.84 3.81 14.20
N ASP A 108 -9.36 4.14 13.00
CA ASP A 108 -10.05 3.83 11.74
C ASP A 108 -9.54 2.51 11.12
N ALA A 109 -8.55 1.88 11.75
CA ALA A 109 -7.84 0.68 11.28
C ALA A 109 -8.15 -0.58 12.12
N GLN A 110 -9.00 -0.48 13.14
CA GLN A 110 -9.37 -1.55 14.08
C GLN A 110 -10.71 -2.21 13.74
#